data_AF-I3N248-F1
#
_entry.id   AF-I3N248-F1
#
_cell.length_a   1.000
_cell.length_b   1.000
_cell.length_c   1.000
_cell.angle_alpha   90.00
_cell.angle_beta   90.00
_cell.angle_gamma   90.00
#
_symmetry.space_group_name_H-M   'P 1'
#
loop_
_entity.id
_entity.type
_entity.pdbx_description
1 polymer ?
#
loop_
_entity_poly.entity_id
_entity_poly.type
_entity_poly.pdbx_seq_one_letter_code
_entity_poly.pdbx_strand_id
1 'polypeptide(L)'
;LPRSVGLAPSGPLPRPFFSPQDDQLLDDGKTLGECGFTSQTARPQAPATVGLAFRADDAFEALRIEPFSSPPELPDVMKPQDSGGSANEQAVQ
;
A
#
# COMPACT_ATOMS: atom_id res chain seq x y z
N LEU A 1 -4.62 11.48 -41.74
CA LEU A 1 -3.46 10.71 -41.24
C LEU A 1 -2.91 11.44 -40.02
N PRO A 2 -3.25 11.07 -38.77
CA PRO A 2 -2.66 11.74 -37.62
C PRO A 2 -1.25 11.20 -37.37
N ARG A 3 -0.31 12.11 -37.15
CA ARG A 3 1.11 11.83 -36.96
C ARG A 3 1.33 11.08 -35.65
N SER A 4 2.06 9.97 -35.71
CA SER A 4 2.58 9.30 -34.52
C SER A 4 3.51 10.25 -33.76
N VAL A 5 3.11 10.64 -32.55
CA VAL A 5 4.01 11.30 -31.59
C VAL A 5 5.00 10.24 -31.12
N GLY A 6 6.24 10.34 -31.61
CA GLY A 6 7.34 9.51 -31.13
C GLY A 6 7.67 9.89 -29.69
N LEU A 7 7.64 8.90 -28.79
CA LEU A 7 8.18 9.04 -27.45
C LEU A 7 9.70 9.22 -27.59
N ALA A 8 10.21 10.44 -27.35
CA ALA A 8 11.64 10.69 -27.38
C ALA A 8 12.35 9.86 -26.29
N PRO A 9 13.55 9.32 -26.55
CA PRO A 9 14.32 8.57 -25.56
C PRO A 9 15.03 9.54 -24.61
N SER A 10 14.28 10.23 -23.75
CA SER A 10 14.87 10.78 -22.54
C SER A 10 14.86 9.66 -21.51
N GLY A 11 16.04 9.18 -21.10
CA GLY A 11 16.14 8.30 -19.92
C GLY A 11 15.34 8.91 -18.76
N PRO A 12 14.71 8.09 -17.90
CA PRO A 12 13.82 8.62 -16.88
C PRO A 12 14.59 9.62 -16.02
N LEU A 13 14.09 10.86 -15.97
CA LEU A 13 14.50 11.83 -14.96
C LEU A 13 14.45 11.16 -13.58
N PRO A 14 15.37 11.47 -12.66
CA PRO A 14 15.39 10.85 -11.33
C PRO A 14 14.02 11.01 -10.66
N ARG A 15 13.43 9.90 -10.25
CA ARG A 15 12.13 9.83 -9.60
C ARG A 15 12.36 9.44 -8.14
N PRO A 16 12.08 10.32 -7.18
CA PRO A 16 12.27 10.01 -5.78
C PRO A 16 11.20 9.01 -5.37
N PHE A 17 11.68 7.92 -4.81
CA PHE A 17 10.84 7.00 -4.08
C PHE A 17 10.85 7.40 -2.61
N PHE A 18 9.74 7.19 -1.91
CA PHE A 18 9.63 7.49 -0.50
C PHE A 18 9.17 6.26 0.28
N SER A 19 9.63 6.11 1.52
CA SER A 19 8.96 5.22 2.46
C SER A 19 7.62 5.85 2.87
N PRO A 20 6.48 5.20 2.67
CA PRO A 20 5.17 5.78 3.00
C PRO A 20 4.88 5.76 4.51
N GLN A 21 5.74 5.13 5.30
CA GLN A 21 5.64 5.11 6.76
C GLN A 21 6.32 6.34 7.38
N ASP A 22 7.34 6.90 6.72
CA ASP A 22 8.18 7.98 7.28
C ASP A 22 8.29 9.20 6.37
N ASP A 23 7.62 9.21 5.21
CA ASP A 23 7.76 10.17 4.11
C ASP A 23 9.25 10.46 3.76
N GLN A 24 10.12 9.47 4.00
CA GLN A 24 11.55 9.63 3.85
C GLN A 24 11.97 9.26 2.44
N LEU A 25 12.74 10.14 1.80
CA LEU A 25 13.35 9.90 0.50
C LEU A 25 14.25 8.67 0.56
N LEU A 26 14.04 7.73 -0.36
CA LEU A 26 14.93 6.59 -0.55
C LEU A 26 16.16 7.03 -1.33
N ASP A 27 17.32 6.61 -0.84
CA ASP A 27 18.62 6.88 -1.45
C ASP A 27 18.88 5.89 -2.61
N ASP A 28 19.17 6.40 -3.79
CA ASP A 28 19.49 5.61 -5.00
C ASP A 28 20.71 4.68 -4.80
N GLY A 29 21.58 5.00 -3.83
CA GLY A 29 22.73 4.16 -3.47
C GLY A 29 22.38 2.94 -2.62
N LYS A 30 21.15 2.85 -2.09
CA LYS A 30 20.71 1.76 -1.22
C LYS A 30 19.84 0.76 -1.96
N THR A 31 19.98 -0.51 -1.60
CA THR A 31 19.06 -1.56 -2.01
C THR A 31 17.73 -1.46 -1.26
N LEU A 32 16.67 -2.01 -1.84
CA LEU A 32 15.36 -2.08 -1.19
C LEU A 32 15.42 -2.78 0.18
N GLY A 33 16.28 -3.80 0.33
CA GLY A 33 16.49 -4.49 1.60
C GLY A 33 17.09 -3.57 2.68
N GLU A 34 18.05 -2.72 2.31
CA GLU A 34 18.64 -1.72 3.22
C GLU A 34 17.64 -0.60 3.57
N CYS A 35 16.64 -0.37 2.72
CA CYS A 35 15.50 0.50 2.98
C CYS A 35 14.37 -0.18 3.78
N GLY A 36 14.53 -1.45 4.20
CA GLY A 36 13.55 -2.18 5.02
C GLY A 36 12.50 -3.00 4.25
N PHE A 37 12.56 -3.02 2.91
CA PHE A 37 11.71 -3.86 2.07
C PHE A 37 12.32 -5.26 1.94
N THR A 38 11.86 -6.17 2.80
CA THR A 38 12.36 -7.55 2.90
C THR A 38 11.27 -8.55 2.51
N SER A 39 11.63 -9.82 2.35
CA SER A 39 10.65 -10.89 2.14
C SER A 39 9.68 -11.07 3.31
N GLN A 40 10.05 -10.61 4.51
CA GLN A 40 9.17 -10.66 5.69
C GLN A 40 8.20 -9.48 5.76
N THR A 41 8.58 -8.31 5.25
CA THR A 41 7.81 -7.05 5.32
C THR A 41 7.07 -6.68 4.04
N ALA A 42 7.46 -7.24 2.89
CA ALA A 42 6.83 -7.05 1.57
C ALA A 42 6.30 -8.38 1.00
N ARG A 43 5.35 -9.01 1.69
CA ARG A 43 4.81 -10.33 1.31
C ARG A 43 3.78 -10.22 0.19
N PRO A 44 3.52 -11.27 -0.62
CA PRO A 44 2.52 -11.21 -1.68
C PRO A 44 1.12 -10.81 -1.20
N GLN A 45 0.68 -11.33 -0.06
CA GLN A 45 -0.63 -11.03 0.56
C GLN A 45 -0.66 -9.73 1.38
N ALA A 46 0.52 -9.18 1.68
CA ALA A 46 0.68 -7.93 2.42
C ALA A 46 1.90 -7.17 1.85
N PRO A 47 1.75 -6.60 0.63
CA PRO A 47 2.84 -5.88 -0.02
C PRO A 47 3.24 -4.65 0.79
N ALA A 48 4.53 -4.31 0.77
CA ALA A 48 4.96 -3.01 1.25
C ALA A 48 4.59 -1.93 0.23
N THR A 49 4.25 -0.74 0.71
CA THR A 49 3.94 0.41 -0.15
C THR A 49 5.23 1.21 -0.40
N VAL A 50 5.36 1.79 -1.59
CA VAL A 50 6.44 2.74 -1.92
C VAL A 50 5.77 4.00 -2.49
N GLY A 51 6.07 5.15 -1.89
CA GLY A 51 5.60 6.45 -2.36
C GLY A 51 6.38 6.89 -3.61
N LEU A 52 5.71 7.57 -4.52
CA LEU A 52 6.30 8.11 -5.75
C LEU A 52 5.87 9.57 -5.89
N ALA A 53 6.83 10.47 -6.09
CA ALA A 53 6.56 11.86 -6.44
C ALA A 53 7.26 12.20 -7.76
N PHE A 54 6.60 13.01 -8.58
CA PHE A 54 7.18 13.50 -9.83
C PHE A 54 7.99 14.77 -9.62
N ARG A 55 8.99 14.97 -10.48
CA ARG A 55 9.66 16.27 -10.57
C ARG A 55 8.82 17.22 -11.43
N ALA A 56 8.50 18.38 -10.87
CA ALA A 56 7.91 19.50 -11.58
C ALA A 56 8.94 20.64 -11.58
N ASP A 57 9.39 21.05 -12.77
CA ASP A 57 10.46 22.01 -12.94
C ASP A 57 11.75 21.59 -12.19
N ASP A 58 12.20 22.42 -11.24
CA ASP A 58 13.43 22.24 -10.45
C ASP A 58 13.21 21.55 -9.09
N ALA A 59 11.96 21.17 -8.75
CA ALA A 59 11.63 20.56 -7.46
C ALA A 59 10.76 19.31 -7.62
N PHE A 60 10.73 18.47 -6.59
CA PHE A 60 9.76 17.38 -6.50
C PHE A 60 8.43 17.89 -5.96
N GLU A 61 7.34 17.37 -6.48
CA GLU A 61 6.03 17.58 -5.86
C GLU A 61 6.00 16.96 -4.47
N ALA A 62 5.12 17.46 -3.61
CA ALA A 62 4.89 16.83 -2.32
C ALA A 62 4.35 15.41 -2.53
N LEU A 63 4.88 14.43 -1.78
CA LEU A 63 4.35 13.08 -1.79
C LEU A 63 2.90 13.12 -1.33
N ARG A 64 2.01 12.58 -2.16
CA ARG A 64 0.58 12.50 -1.86
C ARG A 64 0.06 11.11 -2.19
N ILE A 65 -0.35 10.38 -1.15
CA ILE A 65 -0.97 9.06 -1.26
C ILE A 65 -2.41 9.20 -0.78
N GLU A 66 -3.37 9.14 -1.70
CA GLU A 66 -4.78 9.13 -1.33
C GLU A 66 -5.13 7.80 -0.65
N PRO A 67 -5.80 7.82 0.51
CA PRO A 67 -6.16 6.61 1.21
C PRO A 67 -7.18 5.80 0.41
N PHE A 68 -7.17 4.48 0.61
CA PHE A 68 -8.25 3.63 0.13
C PHE A 68 -9.57 3.98 0.83
N SER A 69 -10.70 3.63 0.19
CA SER A 69 -12.01 3.74 0.81
C SER A 69 -12.13 2.86 2.06
N SER A 70 -12.90 3.30 3.05
CA SER A 70 -13.25 2.47 4.20
C SER A 70 -14.23 1.35 3.80
N PRO A 71 -14.10 0.14 4.39
CA PRO A 71 -15.09 -0.92 4.18
C PRO A 71 -16.46 -0.53 4.78
N PRO A 72 -17.57 -1.14 4.31
CA PRO A 72 -18.89 -0.92 4.91
C PRO A 72 -18.96 -1.51 6.33
N GLU A 73 -19.98 -1.10 7.07
CA GLU A 73 -20.32 -1.70 8.36
C GLU A 73 -20.52 -3.21 8.25
N LEU A 74 -19.95 -3.96 9.20
CA LEU A 74 -20.04 -5.40 9.23
C LEU A 74 -21.49 -5.82 9.55
N PRO A 75 -22.13 -6.72 8.77
CA PRO A 75 -23.50 -7.13 9.05
C PRO A 75 -23.58 -7.91 10.36
N ASP A 76 -24.73 -7.87 11.04
CA ASP A 76 -24.89 -8.47 12.37
C ASP A 76 -24.58 -9.97 12.41
N VAL A 77 -24.84 -10.70 11.32
CA VAL A 77 -24.52 -12.13 11.18
C VAL A 77 -23.03 -12.44 11.12
N MET A 78 -22.19 -11.45 10.80
CA MET A 78 -20.72 -11.58 10.72
C MET A 78 -20.02 -11.03 11.96
N LYS A 79 -20.73 -10.31 12.83
CA LYS A 79 -20.18 -9.86 14.13
C LYS A 79 -19.95 -11.09 15.02
N PRO A 80 -18.90 -11.10 15.86
CA PRO A 80 -18.71 -12.15 16.84
C PRO A 80 -19.98 -12.32 17.68
N GLN A 81 -20.53 -13.53 17.75
CA GLN A 81 -21.63 -13.81 18.66
C GLN A 81 -21.07 -13.87 20.08
N ASP A 82 -21.64 -13.10 20.99
CA ASP A 82 -21.33 -13.28 22.41
C ASP A 82 -21.69 -14.73 22.79
N SER A 83 -20.69 -15.53 23.16
CA SER A 83 -20.81 -16.94 23.54
C SER A 83 -21.59 -17.11 24.86
N GLY A 84 -22.88 -16.75 24.88
CA GLY A 84 -23.64 -16.45 26.09
C GLY A 84 -25.04 -17.05 26.23
N GLY A 85 -25.37 -18.18 25.60
CA GLY A 85 -26.60 -18.94 25.94
C GLY A 85 -26.83 -20.12 24.99
N SER A 86 -27.02 -21.37 25.40
CA SER A 86 -27.27 -21.96 26.72
C SER A 86 -26.72 -23.39 26.72
N ALA A 87 -25.88 -23.73 27.70
CA ALA A 87 -25.82 -25.08 28.20
C ALA A 87 -27.14 -25.36 28.95
N ASN A 88 -28.07 -26.12 28.36
CA ASN A 88 -29.09 -26.80 29.16
C ASN A 88 -29.63 -28.06 28.45
N GLU A 89 -29.12 -29.20 28.91
CA GLU A 89 -29.86 -30.41 29.30
C GLU A 89 -30.95 -30.96 28.35
N GLN A 90 -30.62 -32.03 27.63
CA GLN A 90 -31.52 -33.19 27.50
C GLN A 90 -30.68 -34.47 27.56
N ALA A 91 -30.54 -35.03 28.77
CA ALA A 91 -30.28 -36.45 28.94
C ALA A 91 -31.56 -37.20 28.52
N VAL A 92 -31.45 -37.96 27.44
CA VAL A 92 -32.51 -38.86 26.96
C VAL A 92 -32.59 -40.04 27.93
N GLN A 93 -33.74 -40.21 28.57
CA GLN A 93 -34.11 -41.47 29.24
C GLN A 93 -34.61 -42.49 28.23
#